data_AF-A0A6I2U5X9-F1
#
_entry.id   AF-A0A6I2U5X9-F1
#
_cell.length_a   1.000
_cell.length_b   1.000
_cell.length_c   1.000
_cell.angle_alpha   90.00
_cell.angle_beta   90.00
_cell.angle_gamma   90.00
#
_symmetry.space_group_name_H-M   'P 1'
#
loop_
_entity.id
_entity.type
_entity.pdbx_description
1 polymer ?
#
loop_
_entity_poly.entity_id
_entity_poly.type
_entity_poly.pdbx_seq_one_letter_code
_entity_poly.pdbx_strand_id
1 'polypeptide(L)'
;MAVVIAVMAIMLLVLLTDTKTDDESSISSLLDAPLFDDNGLLAAQSDGRWGFINDKGEWVVNPQFAWVGEFTEQGLCVVRNEEQYGYIGLDGKYIINPIFLDAESFSGNNLAAAQDKETEKWGYINESGEFVISPQFDSAYSFDKEGRAVVEVNEKYGVIGVDGKYIINPQFETDFHFDKPHGTAVVCSGKKYGIIDSQGSYILNPTFLKLSGCYADGYRICISETDKKVRLTDENGEELFSAGFDAFEWYYSISEDDDKEICKKADCTEEIYKNGYCFTHWLLS
;
A
#
# COMPACT_ATOMS: atom_id res chain seq x y z
N MET A 1 2.24 25.59 30.27
CA MET A 1 1.32 25.57 29.10
C MET A 1 2.19 25.19 27.92
N ALA A 2 2.43 23.89 27.76
CA ALA A 2 3.33 23.35 26.75
C ALA A 2 2.52 23.12 25.46
N VAL A 3 3.14 23.50 24.35
CA VAL A 3 2.58 23.58 23.02
C VAL A 3 2.36 22.17 22.48
N VAL A 4 1.11 21.85 22.11
CA VAL A 4 0.74 20.64 21.38
C VAL A 4 1.28 20.78 19.94
N ILE A 5 2.52 20.34 19.71
CA ILE A 5 3.16 20.36 18.39
C ILE A 5 2.88 19.01 17.71
N ALA A 6 1.72 18.94 17.05
CA ALA A 6 1.51 17.95 15.98
C ALA A 6 0.47 18.48 14.97
N VAL A 7 -0.61 19.12 15.44
CA VAL A 7 -1.69 19.60 14.55
C VAL A 7 -1.64 21.11 14.32
N MET A 8 -1.13 21.91 15.28
CA MET A 8 -0.90 23.32 15.00
C MET A 8 0.12 23.52 13.89
N ALA A 9 1.03 22.60 13.57
CA ALA A 9 1.95 22.80 12.45
C ALA A 9 1.25 22.75 11.08
N ILE A 10 0.23 21.90 10.90
CA ILE A 10 -0.54 21.81 9.64
C ILE A 10 -1.57 22.95 9.58
N MET A 11 -2.26 23.24 10.70
CA MET A 11 -3.22 24.34 10.77
C MET A 11 -2.53 25.73 10.70
N LEU A 12 -1.32 25.87 11.27
CA LEU A 12 -0.52 27.11 11.22
C LEU A 12 0.28 27.23 9.91
N LEU A 13 0.65 26.13 9.21
CA LEU A 13 1.19 26.24 7.85
C LEU A 13 0.12 26.81 6.90
N VAL A 14 -1.12 26.28 6.97
CA VAL A 14 -2.24 26.73 6.13
C VAL A 14 -2.66 28.16 6.44
N LEU A 15 -2.55 28.60 7.71
CA LEU A 15 -2.85 29.99 8.10
C LEU A 15 -1.68 30.98 7.89
N LEU A 16 -0.44 30.53 7.71
CA LEU A 16 0.74 31.39 7.51
C LEU A 16 1.23 31.45 6.06
N THR A 17 0.77 30.57 5.17
CA THR A 17 1.01 30.72 3.73
C THR A 17 -0.01 31.68 3.13
N ASP A 18 0.22 32.98 3.32
CA ASP A 18 -0.31 34.05 2.46
C ASP A 18 0.42 34.02 1.09
N THR A 19 0.53 32.84 0.50
CA THR A 19 1.05 32.64 -0.85
C THR A 19 -0.13 32.39 -1.75
N LYS A 20 -0.42 33.38 -2.58
CA LYS A 20 -1.15 33.22 -3.84
C LYS A 20 -0.62 32.00 -4.60
N THR A 21 -1.26 30.86 -4.41
CA THR A 21 -1.11 29.68 -5.24
C THR A 21 -2.52 29.25 -5.60
N ASP A 22 -2.86 29.42 -6.88
CA ASP A 22 -4.20 29.25 -7.47
C ASP A 22 -4.64 27.78 -7.56
N ASP A 23 -4.41 26.98 -6.52
CA ASP A 23 -4.83 25.58 -6.52
C ASP A 23 -5.53 25.22 -5.20
N GLU A 24 -6.72 25.80 -5.01
CA GLU A 24 -7.65 25.48 -3.92
C GLU A 24 -8.05 23.99 -3.92
N SER A 25 -7.91 23.29 -5.04
CA SER A 25 -8.28 21.88 -5.19
C SER A 25 -7.35 20.94 -4.40
N SER A 26 -6.05 21.25 -4.40
CA SER A 26 -5.02 20.47 -3.69
C SER A 26 -5.12 20.63 -2.16
N ILE A 27 -5.65 21.77 -1.67
CA ILE A 27 -5.85 22.03 -0.23
C ILE A 27 -7.18 21.43 0.26
N SER A 28 -8.22 21.40 -0.57
CA SER A 28 -9.52 20.78 -0.24
C SER A 28 -9.39 19.30 0.12
N SER A 29 -8.59 18.55 -0.63
CA SER A 29 -8.42 17.10 -0.40
C SER A 29 -7.74 16.76 0.94
N LEU A 30 -6.91 17.66 1.48
CA LEU A 30 -6.27 17.54 2.79
C LEU A 30 -7.19 17.95 3.95
N LEU A 31 -8.28 18.66 3.67
CA LEU A 31 -9.30 19.07 4.64
C LEU A 31 -10.43 18.04 4.82
N ASP A 32 -10.58 17.11 3.87
CA ASP A 32 -11.67 16.13 3.85
C ASP A 32 -11.32 14.77 4.52
N ALA A 33 -10.05 14.55 4.87
CA ALA A 33 -9.64 13.36 5.62
C ALA A 33 -10.01 13.53 7.12
N PRO A 34 -10.68 12.55 7.75
CA PRO A 34 -10.98 12.63 9.18
C PRO A 34 -9.67 12.70 9.95
N LEU A 35 -9.51 13.75 10.76
CA LEU A 35 -8.33 13.95 11.60
C LEU A 35 -8.20 12.87 12.69
N PHE A 36 -9.32 12.24 13.06
CA PHE A 36 -9.39 11.21 14.08
C PHE A 36 -9.63 9.86 13.42
N ASP A 37 -9.05 8.79 13.98
CA ASP A 37 -9.35 7.42 13.58
C ASP A 37 -10.81 7.05 13.90
N ASP A 38 -11.23 5.85 13.50
CA ASP A 38 -12.59 5.35 13.76
C ASP A 38 -12.91 5.21 15.26
N ASN A 39 -11.90 5.26 16.13
CA ASN A 39 -12.04 5.27 17.59
C ASN A 39 -12.16 6.70 18.17
N GLY A 40 -12.15 7.73 17.32
CA GLY A 40 -12.19 9.14 17.74
C GLY A 40 -10.90 9.61 18.38
N LEU A 41 -9.77 8.94 18.10
CA LEU A 41 -8.45 9.25 18.64
C LEU A 41 -7.52 9.76 17.55
N LEU A 42 -6.63 10.65 17.95
CA LEU A 42 -5.56 11.15 17.10
C LEU A 42 -4.22 10.97 17.83
N ALA A 43 -3.25 10.37 17.15
CA ALA A 43 -1.88 10.29 17.63
C ALA A 43 -1.27 11.69 17.73
N ALA A 44 -0.76 12.05 18.90
CA ALA A 44 -0.14 13.34 19.15
C ALA A 44 1.15 13.18 19.96
N GLN A 45 2.11 14.07 19.70
CA GLN A 45 3.42 14.04 20.34
C GLN A 45 3.60 15.23 21.30
N SER A 46 4.19 14.97 22.48
CA SER A 46 4.70 15.99 23.40
C SER A 46 6.04 15.54 23.95
N ASP A 47 7.01 16.45 24.03
CA ASP A 47 8.34 16.20 24.59
C ASP A 47 9.03 14.95 24.01
N GLY A 48 8.83 14.71 22.71
CA GLY A 48 9.41 13.57 21.98
C GLY A 48 8.78 12.22 22.26
N ARG A 49 7.63 12.18 22.98
CA ARG A 49 6.86 10.95 23.24
C ARG A 49 5.47 11.05 22.62
N TRP A 50 4.96 9.92 22.17
CA TRP A 50 3.65 9.80 21.54
C TRP A 50 2.59 9.35 22.55
N GLY A 51 1.37 9.85 22.37
CA GLY A 51 0.14 9.49 23.06
C GLY A 51 -1.06 9.77 22.14
N PHE A 52 -2.26 9.82 22.71
CA PHE A 52 -3.50 9.99 21.96
C PHE A 52 -4.41 11.04 22.59
N ILE A 53 -4.98 11.90 21.74
CA ILE A 53 -5.95 12.93 22.14
C ILE A 53 -7.33 12.65 21.55
N ASN A 54 -8.38 13.11 22.22
CA ASN A 54 -9.74 13.12 21.71
C ASN A 54 -10.03 14.38 20.85
N ASP A 55 -11.26 14.46 20.33
CA ASP A 55 -11.79 15.57 19.53
C ASP A 55 -11.78 16.94 20.23
N LYS A 56 -11.64 16.98 21.55
CA LYS A 56 -11.48 18.20 22.36
C LYS A 56 -10.02 18.60 22.57
N GLY A 57 -9.08 17.82 22.06
CA GLY A 57 -7.65 18.01 22.28
C GLY A 57 -7.17 17.60 23.68
N GLU A 58 -7.96 16.82 24.41
CA GLU A 58 -7.61 16.30 25.73
C GLU A 58 -6.88 14.97 25.58
N TRP A 59 -5.83 14.74 26.38
CA TRP A 59 -5.12 13.47 26.41
C TRP A 59 -6.02 12.35 26.93
N VAL A 60 -6.28 11.37 26.08
CA VAL A 60 -6.89 10.07 26.46
C VAL A 60 -5.78 9.12 26.92
N VAL A 61 -4.67 9.11 26.17
CA VAL A 61 -3.44 8.41 26.53
C VAL A 61 -2.33 9.45 26.59
N ASN A 62 -1.77 9.67 27.79
CA ASN A 62 -0.68 10.62 27.96
C ASN A 62 0.55 10.20 27.13
N PRO A 63 1.33 11.17 26.62
CA PRO A 63 2.58 10.92 25.90
C PRO A 63 3.55 10.06 26.71
N GLN A 64 3.83 8.85 26.23
CA GLN A 64 4.74 7.94 26.94
C GLN A 64 5.51 6.98 26.01
N PHE A 65 5.08 6.80 24.76
CA PHE A 65 5.69 5.87 23.82
C PHE A 65 6.73 6.54 22.93
N ALA A 66 7.71 5.77 22.44
CA ALA A 66 8.69 6.26 21.48
C ALA A 66 8.09 6.41 20.08
N TRP A 67 7.12 5.55 19.73
CA TRP A 67 6.32 5.61 18.52
C TRP A 67 4.99 4.88 18.73
N VAL A 68 3.95 5.26 18.01
CA VAL A 68 2.64 4.60 18.00
C VAL A 68 2.15 4.44 16.56
N GLY A 69 1.47 3.34 16.28
CA GLY A 69 0.66 3.19 15.08
C GLY A 69 -0.75 3.76 15.29
N GLU A 70 -1.67 3.37 14.41
CA GLU A 70 -3.09 3.68 14.53
C GLU A 70 -3.81 2.59 15.34
N PHE A 71 -4.95 2.92 15.94
CA PHE A 71 -5.81 1.90 16.52
C PHE A 71 -6.55 1.16 15.41
N THR A 72 -6.55 -0.17 15.49
CA THR A 72 -7.41 -1.00 14.64
C THR A 72 -8.88 -0.84 15.04
N GLU A 73 -9.80 -1.35 14.21
CA GLU A 73 -11.23 -1.42 14.55
C GLU A 73 -11.51 -2.19 15.85
N GLN A 74 -10.61 -3.11 16.24
CA GLN A 74 -10.69 -3.88 17.49
C GLN A 74 -10.14 -3.11 18.71
N GLY A 75 -9.61 -1.90 18.52
CA GLY A 75 -9.07 -1.07 19.59
C GLY A 75 -7.67 -1.47 20.05
N LEU A 76 -6.90 -2.17 19.19
CA LEU A 76 -5.49 -2.49 19.42
C LEU A 76 -4.61 -1.51 18.67
N CYS A 77 -3.58 -0.98 19.33
CA CYS A 77 -2.57 -0.13 18.70
C CYS A 77 -1.19 -0.72 18.95
N VAL A 78 -0.42 -0.90 17.88
CA VAL A 78 1.00 -1.25 17.98
C VAL A 78 1.78 -0.03 18.48
N VAL A 79 2.64 -0.23 19.47
CA VAL A 79 3.47 0.83 20.02
C VAL A 79 4.91 0.35 20.15
N ARG A 80 5.83 1.30 19.96
CA ARG A 80 7.24 1.09 20.28
C ARG A 80 7.57 1.82 21.56
N ASN A 81 8.14 1.10 22.51
CA ASN A 81 8.79 1.68 23.67
C ASN A 81 10.26 1.26 23.67
N GLU A 82 11.15 2.25 23.74
CA GLU A 82 12.58 2.03 23.49
C GLU A 82 12.79 1.38 22.11
N GLU A 83 13.36 0.17 22.07
CA GLU A 83 13.68 -0.59 20.87
C GLU A 83 12.74 -1.80 20.65
N GLN A 84 11.66 -1.91 21.43
CA GLN A 84 10.77 -3.07 21.37
C GLN A 84 9.32 -2.67 21.10
N TYR A 85 8.62 -3.56 20.40
CA TYR A 85 7.23 -3.39 20.01
C TYR A 85 6.31 -4.24 20.88
N GLY A 86 5.16 -3.65 21.23
CA GLY A 86 4.06 -4.27 21.95
C GLY A 86 2.74 -3.65 21.52
N TYR A 87 1.66 -3.95 22.24
CA TYR A 87 0.31 -3.51 21.88
C TYR A 87 -0.43 -2.95 23.08
N ILE A 88 -1.14 -1.85 22.86
CA ILE A 88 -1.99 -1.21 23.87
C ILE A 88 -3.45 -1.26 23.47
N GLY A 89 -4.33 -1.21 24.48
CA GLY A 89 -5.74 -0.92 24.28
C GLY A 89 -6.02 0.58 24.23
N LEU A 90 -7.28 0.94 23.98
CA LEU A 90 -7.75 2.34 23.92
C LEU A 90 -7.49 3.14 25.21
N ASP A 91 -7.32 2.48 26.36
CA ASP A 91 -6.99 3.11 27.64
C ASP A 91 -5.47 3.36 27.82
N GLY A 92 -4.66 3.04 26.81
CA GLY A 92 -3.21 3.20 26.82
C GLY A 92 -2.46 2.16 27.62
N LYS A 93 -3.12 1.13 28.16
CA LYS A 93 -2.46 0.04 28.88
C LYS A 93 -2.00 -1.04 27.89
N TYR A 94 -0.85 -1.64 28.19
CA TYR A 94 -0.37 -2.79 27.44
C TYR A 94 -1.33 -3.97 27.57
N ILE A 95 -1.76 -4.47 26.42
CA ILE A 95 -2.38 -5.78 26.25
C ILE A 95 -1.26 -6.81 26.00
N ILE A 96 -0.27 -6.43 25.19
CA ILE A 96 0.98 -7.18 25.00
C ILE A 96 2.13 -6.25 25.35
N ASN A 97 2.95 -6.63 26.33
CA ASN A 97 4.12 -5.85 26.72
C ASN A 97 5.14 -5.77 25.55
N PRO A 98 5.99 -4.73 25.49
CA PRO A 98 7.02 -4.64 24.46
C PRO A 98 8.00 -5.81 24.56
N ILE A 99 7.92 -6.75 23.62
CA ILE A 99 8.74 -7.97 23.59
C ILE A 99 9.29 -8.29 22.19
N PHE A 100 8.68 -7.76 21.13
CA PHE A 100 9.07 -8.00 19.74
C PHE A 100 10.14 -7.02 19.28
N LEU A 101 10.97 -7.43 18.32
CA LEU A 101 11.93 -6.54 17.67
C LEU A 101 11.24 -5.54 16.74
N ASP A 102 10.22 -6.03 16.03
CA ASP A 102 9.35 -5.25 15.16
C ASP A 102 7.97 -5.91 15.11
N ALA A 103 6.94 -5.14 14.77
CA ALA A 103 5.57 -5.64 14.71
C ALA A 103 4.67 -4.76 13.83
N GLU A 104 3.78 -5.43 13.11
CA GLU A 104 2.72 -4.80 12.31
C GLU A 104 1.42 -4.62 13.11
N SER A 105 0.50 -3.81 12.59
CA SER A 105 -0.86 -3.72 13.14
C SER A 105 -1.61 -5.06 13.02
N PHE A 106 -2.55 -5.30 13.93
CA PHE A 106 -3.47 -6.43 13.79
C PHE A 106 -4.35 -6.26 12.55
N SER A 107 -4.37 -7.29 11.71
CA SER A 107 -5.29 -7.37 10.57
C SER A 107 -6.71 -7.72 11.03
N GLY A 108 -7.71 -7.55 10.16
CA GLY A 108 -9.11 -7.95 10.43
C GLY A 108 -9.32 -9.44 10.70
N ASN A 109 -8.27 -10.25 10.57
CA ASN A 109 -8.24 -11.68 10.91
C ASN A 109 -7.73 -11.94 12.35
N ASN A 110 -7.54 -10.88 13.15
CA ASN A 110 -6.99 -10.91 14.52
C ASN A 110 -5.59 -11.52 14.62
N LEU A 111 -4.79 -11.35 13.55
CA LEU A 111 -3.39 -11.72 13.50
C LEU A 111 -2.54 -10.51 13.12
N ALA A 112 -1.36 -10.40 13.73
CA ALA A 112 -0.33 -9.43 13.37
C ALA A 112 0.98 -10.14 13.05
N ALA A 113 1.73 -9.61 12.08
CA ALA A 113 3.10 -10.04 11.84
C ALA A 113 3.99 -9.46 12.95
N ALA A 114 4.86 -10.27 13.54
CA ALA A 114 5.80 -9.82 14.55
C ALA A 114 7.14 -10.52 14.40
N GLN A 115 8.22 -9.78 14.64
CA GLN A 115 9.59 -10.28 14.57
C GLN A 115 10.06 -10.73 15.96
N ASP A 116 10.46 -12.00 16.04
CA ASP A 116 10.97 -12.60 17.25
C ASP A 116 12.39 -12.13 17.57
N LYS A 117 12.66 -11.89 18.86
CA LYS A 117 13.95 -11.37 19.33
C LYS A 117 15.06 -12.41 19.35
N GLU A 118 14.72 -13.68 19.51
CA GLU A 118 15.71 -14.75 19.61
C GLU A 118 16.13 -15.25 18.23
N THR A 119 15.18 -15.35 17.29
CA THR A 119 15.45 -15.87 15.95
C THR A 119 15.65 -14.78 14.90
N GLU A 120 15.27 -13.53 15.18
CA GLU A 120 15.21 -12.41 14.22
C GLU A 120 14.32 -12.70 12.99
N LYS A 121 13.43 -13.70 13.11
CA LYS A 121 12.49 -14.10 12.06
C LYS A 121 11.11 -13.57 12.36
N TRP A 122 10.35 -13.38 11.30
CA TRP A 122 8.96 -13.02 11.36
C TRP A 122 8.06 -14.25 11.50
N GLY A 123 7.04 -14.11 12.33
CA GLY A 123 5.91 -15.02 12.47
C GLY A 123 4.62 -14.23 12.64
N TYR A 124 3.54 -14.91 13.03
CA TYR A 124 2.26 -14.24 13.28
C TYR A 124 1.74 -14.56 14.67
N ILE A 125 1.32 -13.50 15.37
CA ILE A 125 0.83 -13.55 16.74
C ILE A 125 -0.68 -13.37 16.81
N ASN A 126 -1.29 -13.96 17.84
CA ASN A 126 -2.66 -13.67 18.25
C ASN A 126 -2.71 -12.45 19.19
N GLU A 127 -3.91 -12.03 19.59
CA GLU A 127 -4.13 -10.89 20.51
C GLU A 127 -3.56 -11.10 21.93
N SER A 128 -3.17 -12.33 22.29
CA SER A 128 -2.44 -12.62 23.53
C SER A 128 -0.92 -12.48 23.39
N GLY A 129 -0.43 -12.19 22.18
CA GLY A 129 0.99 -12.08 21.86
C GLY A 129 1.68 -13.42 21.63
N GLU A 130 0.92 -14.51 21.49
CA GLU A 130 1.47 -15.85 21.24
C GLU A 130 1.61 -16.08 19.73
N PHE A 131 2.77 -16.59 19.30
CA PHE A 131 2.96 -17.00 17.90
C PHE A 131 2.08 -18.20 17.55
N VAL A 132 1.06 -17.97 16.72
CA VAL A 132 0.22 -19.02 16.13
C VAL A 132 0.80 -19.53 14.81
N ILE A 133 1.61 -18.72 14.14
CA ILE A 133 2.51 -19.14 13.07
C ILE A 133 3.92 -18.82 13.57
N SER A 134 4.70 -19.88 13.80
CA SER A 134 6.04 -19.74 14.39
C SER A 134 6.95 -18.85 13.54
N PRO A 135 7.85 -18.08 14.17
CA PRO A 135 8.87 -17.30 13.48
C PRO A 135 9.70 -18.16 12.53
N GLN A 136 9.60 -17.87 11.24
CA GLN A 136 10.32 -18.64 10.21
C GLN A 136 10.58 -17.86 8.92
N PHE A 137 10.00 -16.67 8.78
CA PHE A 137 10.11 -15.84 7.57
C PHE A 137 11.19 -14.76 7.75
N ASP A 138 11.86 -14.40 6.66
CA ASP A 138 12.83 -13.29 6.62
C ASP A 138 12.12 -11.94 6.72
N SER A 139 10.96 -11.84 6.09
CA SER A 139 10.02 -10.71 6.14
C SER A 139 8.58 -11.24 6.10
N ALA A 140 7.63 -10.54 6.72
CA ALA A 140 6.22 -10.92 6.71
C ALA A 140 5.31 -9.69 6.70
N TYR A 141 4.32 -9.68 5.81
CA TYR A 141 3.35 -8.59 5.70
C TYR A 141 2.03 -8.92 6.39
N SER A 142 1.21 -7.91 6.64
CA SER A 142 -0.13 -8.05 7.20
C SER A 142 -1.03 -8.92 6.31
N PHE A 143 -1.94 -9.67 6.94
CA PHE A 143 -2.97 -10.40 6.20
C PHE A 143 -3.96 -9.43 5.56
N ASP A 144 -4.32 -9.69 4.30
CA ASP A 144 -5.41 -9.01 3.63
C ASP A 144 -6.79 -9.50 4.12
N LYS A 145 -7.86 -8.83 3.67
CA LYS A 145 -9.25 -9.20 3.99
C LYS A 145 -9.66 -10.60 3.48
N GLU A 146 -8.89 -11.19 2.58
CA GLU A 146 -9.08 -12.54 2.06
C GLU A 146 -8.27 -13.59 2.86
N GLY A 147 -7.55 -13.17 3.90
CA GLY A 147 -6.77 -14.05 4.77
C GLY A 147 -5.47 -14.51 4.13
N ARG A 148 -4.88 -13.71 3.25
CA ARG A 148 -3.60 -13.98 2.58
C ARG A 148 -2.53 -13.01 3.08
N ALA A 149 -1.32 -13.50 3.30
CA ALA A 149 -0.18 -12.65 3.61
C ALA A 149 1.02 -13.03 2.75
N VAL A 150 1.76 -12.01 2.35
CA VAL A 150 3.02 -12.15 1.61
C VAL A 150 4.13 -12.38 2.62
N VAL A 151 5.00 -13.34 2.34
CA VAL A 151 6.15 -13.68 3.18
C VAL A 151 7.38 -13.88 2.34
N GLU A 152 8.54 -13.55 2.90
CA GLU A 152 9.84 -13.74 2.26
C GLU A 152 10.62 -14.86 2.95
N VAL A 153 11.22 -15.74 2.15
CA VAL A 153 12.13 -16.80 2.61
C VAL A 153 13.25 -16.95 1.59
N ASN A 154 14.50 -16.80 2.04
CA ASN A 154 15.71 -16.86 1.23
C ASN A 154 15.64 -15.94 0.00
N GLU A 155 15.33 -14.66 0.20
CA GLU A 155 15.22 -13.62 -0.84
C GLU A 155 14.12 -13.90 -1.89
N LYS A 156 13.15 -14.74 -1.53
CA LYS A 156 12.04 -15.10 -2.41
C LYS A 156 10.71 -14.90 -1.72
N TYR A 157 9.76 -14.37 -2.46
CA TYR A 157 8.42 -14.06 -1.99
C TYR A 157 7.46 -15.20 -2.34
N GLY A 158 6.59 -15.50 -1.37
CA GLY A 158 5.47 -16.43 -1.46
C GLY A 158 4.26 -15.89 -0.72
N VAL A 159 3.19 -16.68 -0.67
CA VAL A 159 1.93 -16.31 -0.02
C VAL A 159 1.48 -17.43 0.89
N ILE A 160 1.10 -17.08 2.11
CA ILE A 160 0.50 -18.00 3.07
C ILE A 160 -0.96 -17.63 3.35
N GLY A 161 -1.73 -18.62 3.78
CA GLY A 161 -3.03 -18.40 4.41
C GLY A 161 -2.92 -18.15 5.92
N VAL A 162 -4.02 -17.76 6.56
CA VAL A 162 -4.11 -17.59 8.02
C VAL A 162 -3.76 -18.84 8.83
N ASP A 163 -3.76 -20.02 8.22
CA ASP A 163 -3.32 -21.28 8.83
C ASP A 163 -1.80 -21.49 8.75
N GLY A 164 -1.06 -20.53 8.19
CA GLY A 164 0.38 -20.58 7.99
C GLY A 164 0.86 -21.47 6.84
N LYS A 165 -0.06 -22.09 6.08
CA LYS A 165 0.33 -22.90 4.92
C LYS A 165 0.54 -22.02 3.70
N TYR A 166 1.54 -22.39 2.89
CA TYR A 166 1.75 -21.76 1.59
C TYR A 166 0.56 -22.02 0.67
N ILE A 167 -0.03 -20.93 0.19
CA ILE A 167 -0.86 -20.90 -1.02
C ILE A 167 0.08 -20.88 -2.23
N ILE A 168 1.14 -20.08 -2.14
CA ILE A 168 2.18 -19.94 -3.15
C ILE A 168 3.53 -20.11 -2.47
N ASN A 169 4.30 -21.11 -2.89
CA ASN A 169 5.63 -21.32 -2.34
C ASN A 169 6.57 -20.15 -2.71
N PRO A 170 7.55 -19.80 -1.84
CA PRO A 170 8.53 -18.77 -2.13
C PRO A 170 9.31 -19.05 -3.42
N GLN A 171 9.09 -18.24 -4.46
CA GLN A 171 9.72 -18.44 -5.76
C GLN A 171 9.99 -17.15 -6.55
N PHE A 172 9.40 -16.03 -6.14
CA PHE A 172 9.46 -14.76 -6.86
C PHE A 172 10.52 -13.82 -6.28
N GLU A 173 11.22 -13.10 -7.15
CA GLU A 173 12.38 -12.24 -6.79
C GLU A 173 11.99 -10.83 -6.34
N THR A 174 10.70 -10.49 -6.41
CA THR A 174 10.18 -9.18 -6.01
C THR A 174 9.06 -9.39 -5.02
N ASP A 175 8.99 -8.49 -4.05
CA ASP A 175 7.77 -8.32 -3.28
C ASP A 175 6.59 -8.02 -4.21
N PHE A 176 5.42 -8.56 -3.89
CA PHE A 176 4.23 -8.40 -4.70
C PHE A 176 3.00 -8.26 -3.83
N HIS A 177 2.11 -7.35 -4.23
CA HIS A 177 0.79 -7.18 -3.61
C HIS A 177 -0.27 -7.63 -4.61
N PHE A 178 -1.35 -8.22 -4.10
CA PHE A 178 -2.51 -8.53 -4.94
C PHE A 178 -3.30 -7.26 -5.21
N ASP A 179 -3.36 -6.87 -6.47
CA ASP A 179 -4.16 -5.75 -6.95
C ASP A 179 -5.64 -6.04 -6.67
N LYS A 180 -6.29 -5.20 -5.86
CA LYS A 180 -7.74 -5.22 -5.66
C LYS A 180 -8.40 -4.28 -6.68
N PRO A 181 -9.52 -4.67 -7.31
CA PRO A 181 -10.38 -5.83 -7.00
C PRO A 181 -10.03 -7.15 -7.70
N HIS A 182 -9.05 -7.17 -8.60
CA HIS A 182 -8.86 -8.26 -9.57
C HIS A 182 -8.21 -9.53 -9.00
N GLY A 183 -7.57 -9.45 -7.82
CA GLY A 183 -6.96 -10.62 -7.16
C GLY A 183 -5.76 -11.19 -7.90
N THR A 184 -5.09 -10.36 -8.70
CA THR A 184 -3.90 -10.70 -9.49
C THR A 184 -2.67 -10.00 -8.91
N ALA A 185 -1.48 -10.56 -9.14
CA ALA A 185 -0.23 -9.96 -8.69
C ALA A 185 0.82 -9.95 -9.81
N VAL A 186 1.55 -8.84 -9.91
CA VAL A 186 2.74 -8.75 -10.78
C VAL A 186 3.90 -9.44 -10.06
N VAL A 187 4.56 -10.36 -10.76
CA VAL A 187 5.67 -11.14 -10.20
C VAL A 187 6.90 -11.07 -11.07
N CYS A 188 8.08 -11.08 -10.45
CA CYS A 188 9.36 -11.18 -11.14
C CYS A 188 9.97 -12.58 -10.99
N SER A 189 10.42 -13.14 -12.11
CA SER A 189 11.20 -14.37 -12.14
C SER A 189 12.28 -14.26 -13.21
N GLY A 190 13.56 -14.43 -12.84
CA GLY A 190 14.67 -14.32 -13.78
C GLY A 190 14.77 -12.95 -14.43
N LYS A 191 14.50 -11.87 -13.67
CA LYS A 191 14.47 -10.47 -14.14
C LYS A 191 13.38 -10.14 -15.18
N LYS A 192 12.40 -11.01 -15.35
CA LYS A 192 11.23 -10.77 -16.21
C LYS A 192 9.98 -10.75 -15.38
N TYR A 193 9.02 -9.95 -15.82
CA TYR A 193 7.76 -9.74 -15.13
C TYR A 193 6.65 -10.54 -15.81
N GLY A 194 5.79 -11.13 -14.99
CA GLY A 194 4.56 -11.81 -15.37
C GLY A 194 3.43 -11.46 -14.41
N ILE A 195 2.28 -12.13 -14.59
CA ILE A 195 1.10 -11.94 -13.75
C ILE A 195 0.63 -13.31 -13.28
N ILE A 196 0.33 -13.42 -11.99
CA ILE A 196 -0.30 -14.60 -11.41
C ILE A 196 -1.70 -14.27 -10.88
N ASP A 197 -2.55 -15.28 -10.86
CA ASP A 197 -3.81 -15.26 -10.12
C ASP A 197 -3.56 -15.41 -8.60
N SER A 198 -4.64 -15.36 -7.83
CA SER A 198 -4.63 -15.54 -6.37
C SER A 198 -4.10 -16.89 -5.89
N GLN A 199 -4.02 -17.90 -6.76
CA GLN A 199 -3.52 -19.24 -6.48
C GLN A 199 -2.07 -19.44 -6.95
N GLY A 200 -1.46 -18.42 -7.56
CA GLY A 200 -0.11 -18.47 -8.10
C GLY A 200 -0.01 -19.06 -9.51
N SER A 201 -1.12 -19.28 -10.19
CA SER A 201 -1.10 -19.71 -11.60
C SER A 201 -0.79 -18.52 -12.48
N TYR A 202 0.12 -18.69 -13.44
CA TYR A 202 0.42 -17.63 -14.40
C TYR A 202 -0.79 -17.34 -15.28
N ILE A 203 -1.29 -16.12 -15.20
CA ILE A 203 -2.14 -15.50 -16.22
C ILE A 203 -1.23 -15.06 -17.37
N LEU A 204 -0.11 -14.40 -17.03
CA LEU A 204 0.96 -14.07 -17.95
C LEU A 204 2.28 -14.64 -17.46
N ASN A 205 2.95 -15.41 -18.32
CA ASN A 205 4.29 -15.90 -18.02
C ASN A 205 5.30 -14.75 -17.91
N PRO A 206 6.36 -14.89 -17.10
CA PRO A 206 7.40 -13.86 -16.97
C PRO A 206 8.23 -13.68 -18.25
N THR A 207 7.73 -12.84 -19.16
CA THR A 207 8.37 -12.54 -20.45
C THR A 207 8.62 -11.06 -20.68
N PHE A 208 8.06 -10.18 -19.83
CA PHE A 208 8.14 -8.74 -20.00
C PHE A 208 9.34 -8.14 -19.28
N LEU A 209 9.96 -7.12 -19.86
CA LEU A 209 11.06 -6.39 -19.20
C LEU A 209 10.54 -5.46 -18.09
N LYS A 210 9.28 -5.05 -18.18
CA LYS A 210 8.58 -4.25 -17.17
C LYS A 210 7.07 -4.48 -17.30
N LEU A 211 6.39 -4.52 -16.16
CA LEU A 211 4.92 -4.51 -16.04
C LEU A 211 4.51 -3.45 -15.02
N SER A 212 3.46 -2.70 -15.30
CA SER A 212 2.79 -1.84 -14.31
C SER A 212 1.84 -2.66 -13.42
N GLY A 213 1.48 -2.08 -12.27
CA GLY A 213 0.31 -2.53 -11.51
C GLY A 213 -0.98 -2.39 -12.33
N CYS A 214 -2.07 -2.98 -11.81
CA CYS A 214 -3.40 -2.87 -12.42
C CYS A 214 -3.96 -1.47 -12.21
N TYR A 215 -4.37 -0.81 -13.29
CA TYR A 215 -5.16 0.41 -13.19
C TYR A 215 -6.61 0.08 -12.77
N ALA A 216 -7.35 1.06 -12.27
CA ALA A 216 -8.69 0.88 -11.69
C ALA A 216 -9.74 0.31 -12.67
N ASP A 217 -9.41 0.31 -13.95
CA ASP A 217 -10.19 -0.15 -15.10
C ASP A 217 -9.76 -1.54 -15.60
N GLY A 218 -8.80 -2.19 -14.94
CA GLY A 218 -8.31 -3.52 -15.30
C GLY A 218 -7.18 -3.55 -16.33
N TYR A 219 -6.72 -2.40 -16.84
CA TYR A 219 -5.64 -2.37 -17.83
C TYR A 219 -4.25 -2.33 -17.18
N ARG A 220 -3.22 -2.70 -17.97
CA ARG A 220 -1.82 -2.69 -17.57
C ARG A 220 -0.92 -2.27 -18.73
N ILE A 221 0.19 -1.60 -18.39
CA ILE A 221 1.26 -1.29 -19.35
C ILE A 221 2.36 -2.35 -19.22
N CYS A 222 2.82 -2.86 -20.35
CA CYS A 222 3.97 -3.76 -20.41
C CYS A 222 5.02 -3.27 -21.41
N ILE A 223 6.29 -3.64 -21.16
CA ILE A 223 7.37 -3.48 -22.13
C ILE A 223 7.78 -4.86 -22.61
N SER A 224 7.55 -5.12 -23.89
CA SER A 224 7.93 -6.39 -24.52
C SER A 224 9.44 -6.53 -24.62
N GLU A 225 9.94 -7.75 -24.42
CA GLU A 225 11.35 -8.06 -24.58
C GLU A 225 11.77 -8.15 -26.07
N THR A 226 10.86 -8.58 -26.96
CA THR A 226 11.21 -8.91 -28.35
C THR A 226 11.56 -7.68 -29.18
N ASP A 227 10.81 -6.60 -28.99
CA ASP A 227 10.95 -5.35 -29.76
C ASP A 227 11.18 -4.12 -28.88
N LYS A 228 11.20 -4.27 -27.55
CA LYS A 228 11.33 -3.18 -26.57
C LYS A 228 10.24 -2.11 -26.67
N LYS A 229 9.10 -2.45 -27.27
CA LYS A 229 7.96 -1.53 -27.39
C LYS A 229 7.03 -1.66 -26.19
N VAL A 230 6.44 -0.52 -25.83
CA VAL A 230 5.38 -0.41 -24.83
C VAL A 230 4.06 -0.89 -25.42
N ARG A 231 3.30 -1.67 -24.65
CA ARG A 231 1.98 -2.17 -25.03
C ARG A 231 1.01 -1.98 -23.86
N LEU A 232 -0.26 -1.87 -24.21
CA LEU A 232 -1.36 -1.90 -23.26
C LEU A 232 -2.02 -3.27 -23.33
N THR A 233 -2.16 -3.93 -22.20
CA THR A 233 -2.85 -5.21 -22.07
C THR A 233 -4.06 -5.07 -21.16
N ASP A 234 -5.04 -5.95 -21.34
CA ASP A 234 -6.11 -6.13 -20.37
C ASP A 234 -5.60 -6.90 -19.13
N GLU A 235 -6.51 -7.21 -18.21
CA GLU A 235 -6.24 -7.95 -16.98
C GLU A 235 -5.75 -9.39 -17.24
N ASN A 236 -6.10 -9.97 -18.40
CA ASN A 236 -5.68 -11.29 -18.84
C ASN A 236 -4.36 -11.24 -19.61
N GLY A 237 -3.85 -10.04 -19.89
CA GLY A 237 -2.64 -9.82 -20.65
C GLY A 237 -2.82 -9.88 -22.16
N GLU A 238 -4.06 -9.85 -22.66
CA GLU A 238 -4.32 -9.70 -24.08
C GLU A 238 -3.96 -8.28 -24.52
N GLU A 239 -3.12 -8.16 -25.55
CA GLU A 239 -2.74 -6.85 -26.11
C GLU A 239 -3.99 -6.17 -26.70
N LEU A 240 -4.29 -4.95 -26.23
CA LEU A 240 -5.42 -4.19 -26.75
C LEU A 240 -5.20 -3.77 -28.21
N PHE A 241 -3.93 -3.62 -28.60
CA PHE A 241 -3.46 -3.18 -29.90
C PHE A 241 -2.34 -4.10 -30.36
N SER A 242 -2.36 -4.51 -31.63
CA SER A 242 -1.28 -5.29 -32.23
C SER A 242 0.01 -4.49 -32.47
N ALA A 243 -0.07 -3.16 -32.40
CA ALA A 243 1.07 -2.27 -32.56
C ALA A 243 1.75 -2.04 -31.21
N GLY A 244 3.08 -2.16 -31.18
CA GLY A 244 3.90 -1.72 -30.06
C GLY A 244 4.33 -0.26 -30.23
N PHE A 245 4.32 0.51 -29.14
CA PHE A 245 4.60 1.94 -29.13
C PHE A 245 5.99 2.25 -28.51
N ASP A 246 6.62 3.36 -28.88
CA ASP A 246 7.87 3.80 -28.24
C ASP A 246 7.65 4.43 -26.86
N ALA A 247 6.51 5.08 -26.66
CA ALA A 247 6.07 5.68 -25.40
C ALA A 247 4.54 5.86 -25.40
N PHE A 248 3.96 6.04 -24.21
CA PHE A 248 2.59 6.51 -23.99
C PHE A 248 2.62 7.82 -23.19
N GLU A 249 1.89 8.84 -23.63
CA GLU A 249 1.47 9.96 -22.78
C GLU A 249 0.03 9.76 -22.32
N TRP A 250 -0.26 10.13 -21.08
CA TRP A 250 -1.55 9.91 -20.43
C TRP A 250 -2.15 11.25 -20.06
N TYR A 251 -3.38 11.51 -20.50
CA TYR A 251 -4.18 12.64 -20.03
C TYR A 251 -5.26 12.10 -19.08
N TYR A 252 -5.23 12.56 -17.82
CA TYR A 252 -6.37 12.41 -16.92
C TYR A 252 -7.46 13.37 -17.39
N SER A 253 -8.55 12.84 -17.92
CA SER A 253 -9.73 13.61 -18.29
C SER A 253 -10.79 13.49 -17.20
N ILE A 254 -11.42 14.61 -16.88
CA ILE A 254 -12.35 14.77 -15.76
C ILE A 254 -13.82 14.63 -16.24
N SER A 255 -14.07 14.39 -17.55
CA SER A 255 -15.42 14.14 -18.08
C SER A 255 -15.45 13.45 -19.46
N GLU A 256 -16.49 12.63 -19.72
CA GLU A 256 -16.71 11.94 -21.00
C GLU A 256 -16.86 12.88 -22.22
N ASP A 257 -17.26 14.14 -21.99
CA ASP A 257 -17.41 15.15 -23.05
C ASP A 257 -16.07 15.84 -23.37
N ASP A 258 -15.17 15.96 -22.39
CA ASP A 258 -13.81 16.48 -22.60
C ASP A 258 -12.92 15.46 -23.35
N ASP A 259 -13.16 14.15 -23.19
CA ASP A 259 -12.42 13.09 -23.89
C ASP A 259 -12.42 13.26 -25.41
N LYS A 260 -13.58 13.63 -25.97
CA LYS A 260 -13.74 13.80 -27.42
C LYS A 260 -13.10 15.08 -27.95
N GLU A 261 -12.94 16.11 -27.11
CA GLU A 261 -12.28 17.37 -27.47
C GLU A 261 -10.76 17.30 -27.27
N ILE A 262 -10.28 16.58 -26.24
CA ILE A 262 -8.86 16.35 -25.97
C ILE A 262 -8.26 15.45 -27.06
N CYS A 263 -8.92 14.34 -27.44
CA CYS A 263 -8.46 13.53 -28.57
C CYS A 263 -8.31 14.37 -29.84
N LYS A 264 -9.33 15.19 -30.18
CA LYS A 264 -9.31 16.04 -31.38
C LYS A 264 -8.23 17.14 -31.38
N LYS A 265 -7.70 17.52 -30.22
CA LYS A 265 -6.65 18.56 -30.07
C LYS A 265 -5.25 17.99 -30.03
N ALA A 266 -5.09 16.68 -29.79
CA ALA A 266 -3.80 16.03 -29.76
C ALA A 266 -3.33 15.78 -31.20
N ASP A 267 -2.32 16.52 -31.65
CA ASP A 267 -1.74 16.46 -33.00
C ASP A 267 -0.92 15.15 -33.16
N CYS A 268 -1.62 14.01 -33.23
CA CYS A 268 -1.05 12.66 -33.08
C CYS A 268 -1.33 11.80 -34.31
N THR A 269 -0.29 11.14 -34.83
CA THR A 269 -0.34 10.52 -36.17
C THR A 269 -1.20 9.26 -36.26
N GLU A 270 -1.54 8.63 -35.13
CA GLU A 270 -2.58 7.60 -35.03
C GLU A 270 -3.29 7.73 -33.67
N GLU A 271 -4.52 8.25 -33.67
CA GLU A 271 -5.41 8.22 -32.50
C GLU A 271 -6.06 6.84 -32.40
N ILE A 272 -6.00 6.22 -31.23
CA ILE A 272 -6.75 4.98 -30.98
C ILE A 272 -7.69 5.19 -29.79
N TYR A 273 -8.98 5.19 -30.09
CA TYR A 273 -10.04 5.25 -29.08
C TYR A 273 -10.62 3.85 -28.85
N LYS A 274 -10.50 3.34 -27.63
CA LYS A 274 -11.08 2.05 -27.24
C LYS A 274 -11.54 2.12 -25.78
N ASN A 275 -12.78 1.71 -25.54
CA ASN A 275 -13.39 1.62 -24.20
C ASN A 275 -13.35 2.92 -23.36
N GLY A 276 -13.43 4.10 -24.00
CA GLY A 276 -13.41 5.39 -23.30
C GLY A 276 -12.05 6.09 -23.25
N TYR A 277 -10.97 5.39 -23.60
CA TYR A 277 -9.61 5.91 -23.46
C TYR A 277 -9.04 6.41 -24.78
N CYS A 278 -8.33 7.55 -24.69
CA CYS A 278 -7.58 8.14 -25.80
C CYS A 278 -6.08 7.89 -25.61
N PHE A 279 -5.46 7.21 -26.57
CA PHE A 279 -4.01 6.99 -26.57
C PHE A 279 -3.36 7.71 -27.74
N THR A 280 -2.27 8.41 -27.47
CA THR A 280 -1.51 9.15 -28.48
C THR A 280 -0.11 8.56 -28.65
N HIS A 281 0.29 8.33 -29.91
CA HIS A 281 1.64 7.93 -30.27
C HIS A 281 2.46 9.16 -30.70
N TRP A 282 3.60 9.41 -30.05
CA TRP A 282 4.63 10.31 -30.58
C TRP A 282 5.70 9.50 -31.31
N LEU A 283 5.90 9.81 -32.58
CA LEU A 283 7.13 9.46 -33.29
C LEU A 283 8.22 10.42 -32.80
N LEU A 284 9.13 9.94 -31.94
CA LEU A 284 10.37 10.66 -31.68
C LEU A 284 11.16 10.75 -33.00
N SER A 285 11.21 11.96 -33.59
CA SER A 285 12.09 12.28 -34.72
C SER A 285 13.54 12.37 -34.30
#